data_AF-A0A178MKZ7-F1
#
_entry.id   AF-A0A178MKZ7-F1
#
_cell.length_a   1.000
_cell.length_b   1.000
_cell.length_c   1.000
_cell.angle_alpha   90.00
_cell.angle_beta   90.00
_cell.angle_gamma   90.00
#
_symmetry.space_group_name_H-M   'P 1'
#
loop_
_entity.id
_entity.type
_entity.pdbx_description
1 polymer ?
#
loop_
_entity_poly.entity_id
_entity_poly.type
_entity_poly.pdbx_seq_one_letter_code
_entity_poly.pdbx_strand_id
1 'polypeptide(L)'
;MASYDEVKARLQAVFHEVFDDTSIELFDEMTAEDVDDWDSVNHITLVLSVEKEFGLKLKVGEIAKLNDVGAMIRMLMERVP
;
A
#
# COMPACT_ATOMS: atom_id res chain seq x y z
N MET A 1 15.81 9.30 -1.53
CA MET A 1 14.84 8.96 -2.59
C MET A 1 14.90 7.47 -2.79
N ALA A 2 13.98 6.76 -2.13
CA ALA A 2 13.87 5.30 -2.21
C ALA A 2 13.61 4.85 -3.65
N SER A 3 14.10 3.67 -4.03
CA SER A 3 13.80 3.08 -5.34
C SER A 3 12.37 2.52 -5.37
N TYR A 4 11.81 2.34 -6.57
CA TYR A 4 10.50 1.71 -6.74
C TYR A 4 10.45 0.33 -6.09
N ASP A 5 11.49 -0.49 -6.33
CA ASP A 5 11.58 -1.84 -5.79
C ASP A 5 11.69 -1.87 -4.26
N GLU A 6 12.36 -0.88 -3.66
CA GLU A 6 12.45 -0.75 -2.20
C GLU A 6 11.09 -0.43 -1.58
N VAL A 7 10.36 0.54 -2.15
CA VAL A 7 9.01 0.88 -1.68
C VAL A 7 8.06 -0.28 -1.90
N LYS A 8 8.13 -0.94 -3.06
CA LYS A 8 7.33 -2.13 -3.38
C LYS A 8 7.59 -3.27 -2.40
N ALA A 9 8.85 -3.57 -2.06
CA ALA A 9 9.19 -4.63 -1.12
C ALA A 9 8.67 -4.36 0.31
N ARG A 10 8.74 -3.10 0.76
CA ARG A 10 8.18 -2.69 2.05
C ARG A 10 6.65 -2.75 2.05
N LEU A 11 6.02 -2.29 0.97
CA LEU A 11 4.58 -2.37 0.81
C LEU A 11 4.09 -3.82 0.73
N GLN A 12 4.85 -4.71 0.07
CA GLN A 12 4.57 -6.14 0.00
C GLN A 12 4.49 -6.77 1.39
N ALA A 13 5.43 -6.42 2.28
CA ALA A 13 5.41 -6.90 3.66
C ALA A 13 4.18 -6.40 4.43
N VAL A 14 3.75 -5.15 4.20
CA VAL A 14 2.53 -4.60 4.79
C VAL A 14 1.29 -5.35 4.30
N PHE A 15 1.20 -5.66 3.00
CA PHE A 15 0.10 -6.45 2.46
C PHE A 15 0.04 -7.85 3.10
N HIS A 16 1.19 -8.52 3.21
CA HIS A 16 1.26 -9.84 3.87
C HIS A 16 0.82 -9.77 5.34
N GLU A 17 1.19 -8.72 6.08
CA GLU A 17 0.78 -8.54 7.48
C GLU A 17 -0.71 -8.23 7.63
N VAL A 18 -1.25 -7.37 6.77
CA VAL A 18 -2.64 -6.89 6.87
C VAL A 18 -3.65 -7.97 6.43
N PHE A 19 -3.33 -8.70 5.37
CA PHE A 19 -4.21 -9.73 4.80
C PHE A 19 -3.90 -11.14 5.30
N ASP A 20 -2.86 -11.32 6.13
CA ASP A 20 -2.36 -12.63 6.58
C ASP A 20 -2.15 -13.63 5.44
N ASP A 21 -1.75 -13.12 4.27
CA ASP A 21 -1.58 -13.90 3.04
C ASP A 21 -0.22 -13.61 2.40
N THR A 22 0.71 -14.55 2.61
CA THR A 22 2.06 -14.51 2.03
C THR A 22 2.12 -14.82 0.53
N SER A 23 1.02 -15.28 -0.07
CA SER A 23 0.95 -15.60 -1.50
C SER A 23 0.67 -14.38 -2.38
N ILE A 24 0.22 -13.26 -1.79
CA ILE A 24 0.01 -12.00 -2.50
C ILE A 24 1.34 -11.56 -3.11
N GLU A 25 1.37 -11.37 -4.43
CA GLU A 25 2.48 -10.74 -5.15
C GLU A 25 2.00 -9.42 -5.76
N LEU A 26 2.52 -8.30 -5.26
CA LEU A 26 2.09 -6.98 -5.71
C LEU A 26 2.43 -6.76 -7.18
N PHE A 27 1.46 -6.29 -7.95
CA PHE A 27 1.62 -5.74 -9.29
C PHE A 27 0.96 -4.34 -9.36
N ASP A 28 1.36 -3.54 -10.34
CA ASP A 28 1.05 -2.10 -10.37
C ASP A 28 -0.46 -1.84 -10.47
N GLU A 29 -1.17 -2.64 -11.26
CA GLU A 29 -2.61 -2.53 -11.47
C GLU A 29 -3.45 -3.21 -10.37
N MET A 30 -2.83 -3.78 -9.34
CA MET A 30 -3.56 -4.50 -8.28
C MET A 30 -4.50 -3.55 -7.54
N THR A 31 -5.72 -4.01 -7.35
CA THR A 31 -6.81 -3.31 -6.65
C THR A 31 -7.44 -4.20 -5.58
N ALA A 32 -8.43 -3.66 -4.86
CA ALA A 32 -9.24 -4.44 -3.93
C ALA A 32 -10.02 -5.59 -4.58
N GLU A 33 -10.22 -5.58 -5.91
CA GLU A 33 -10.88 -6.69 -6.61
C GLU A 33 -9.98 -7.92 -6.78
N ASP A 34 -8.66 -7.74 -6.64
CA ASP A 34 -7.66 -8.81 -6.82
C ASP A 34 -7.31 -9.54 -5.51
N VAL A 35 -7.84 -9.07 -4.37
CA VAL A 35 -7.55 -9.60 -3.04
C VAL A 35 -8.88 -9.83 -2.31
N ASP A 36 -9.24 -11.10 -2.10
CA ASP A 36 -10.55 -11.51 -1.57
C ASP A 36 -10.92 -10.84 -0.23
N ASP A 37 -9.94 -10.65 0.67
CA ASP A 37 -10.15 -10.03 1.99
C ASP A 37 -9.97 -8.50 1.98
N TRP A 38 -9.82 -7.87 0.82
CA TRP A 38 -9.64 -6.41 0.73
C TRP A 38 -10.97 -5.66 0.78
N ASP A 39 -11.56 -5.63 1.96
CA ASP A 39 -12.77 -4.86 2.27
C ASP A 39 -12.46 -3.45 2.82
N SER A 40 -13.51 -2.74 3.28
CA SER A 40 -13.37 -1.40 3.86
C SER A 40 -12.60 -1.36 5.18
N VAL A 41 -12.69 -2.42 6.01
CA VAL A 41 -11.97 -2.49 7.29
C VAL A 41 -10.50 -2.73 7.04
N ASN A 42 -10.18 -3.72 6.20
CA ASN A 42 -8.80 -4.02 5.84
C ASN A 42 -8.16 -2.90 5.02
N HIS A 43 -8.94 -2.15 4.22
CA HIS A 43 -8.44 -0.93 3.58
C HIS A 43 -7.99 0.13 4.60
N ILE A 44 -8.74 0.36 5.69
CA ILE A 44 -8.33 1.28 6.76
C ILE A 44 -7.07 0.75 7.46
N THR A 45 -7.05 -0.54 7.80
CA THR A 45 -5.88 -1.18 8.43
C THR A 45 -4.63 -1.08 7.55
N LEU A 46 -4.78 -1.27 6.24
CA LEU A 46 -3.72 -1.12 5.25
C LEU A 46 -3.16 0.30 5.26
N VAL A 47 -4.01 1.32 5.17
CA VAL A 47 -3.60 2.72 5.20
C VAL A 47 -2.81 3.04 6.48
N LEU A 48 -3.30 2.62 7.65
CA LEU A 48 -2.62 2.85 8.93
C LEU A 48 -1.27 2.12 9.02
N SER A 49 -1.18 0.92 8.46
CA SER A 49 0.04 0.12 8.44
C SER A 49 1.09 0.72 7.50
N VAL A 50 0.66 1.23 6.34
CA VAL A 50 1.50 2.00 5.42
C VAL A 50 2.01 3.28 6.08
N GLU A 51 1.15 4.06 6.75
CA GLU A 51 1.57 5.26 7.49
C GLU A 51 2.65 4.94 8.53
N LYS A 52 2.47 3.85 9.29
CA LYS A 52 3.41 3.38 10.30
C LYS A 52 4.74 2.94 9.68
N GLU A 53 4.69 2.11 8.65
CA GLU A 53 5.87 1.56 7.98
C GLU A 53 6.72 2.67 7.36
N PHE A 54 6.09 3.58 6.63
CA PHE A 54 6.80 4.67 5.93
C PHE A 54 7.02 5.92 6.78
N GLY A 55 6.55 5.93 8.04
CA GLY A 55 6.74 7.05 8.97
C GLY A 55 6.09 8.35 8.50
N LEU A 56 4.96 8.25 7.80
CA LEU A 56 4.25 9.38 7.19
C LEU A 56 2.77 9.39 7.57
N LYS A 57 2.10 10.50 7.26
CA LYS A 57 0.64 10.60 7.36
C LYS A 57 0.04 10.88 5.99
N LEU A 58 -0.93 10.07 5.61
CA LEU A 58 -1.71 10.20 4.39
C LEU A 58 -2.94 11.04 4.68
N LYS A 59 -3.20 12.03 3.81
CA LYS A 59 -4.41 12.82 3.89
C LYS A 59 -5.56 12.07 3.22
N VAL A 60 -6.78 12.32 3.66
CA VAL A 60 -8.01 11.74 3.08
C VAL A 60 -8.07 11.91 1.56
N GLY A 61 -7.70 13.09 1.04
CA GLY A 61 -7.71 13.34 -0.41
C GLY A 61 -6.61 12.61 -1.19
N GLU A 62 -5.66 11.98 -0.53
CA GLU A 62 -4.61 11.16 -1.12
C GLU A 62 -5.03 9.71 -1.14
N ILE A 63 -5.59 9.24 -0.02
CA ILE A 63 -6.24 7.93 0.09
C ILE A 63 -7.31 7.80 -1.00
N ALA A 64 -8.12 8.83 -1.22
CA ALA A 64 -9.14 8.86 -2.27
C ALA A 64 -8.60 8.80 -3.72
N LYS A 65 -7.28 8.97 -3.91
CA LYS A 65 -6.61 8.88 -5.22
C LYS A 65 -5.85 7.56 -5.41
N LEU A 66 -5.81 6.71 -4.39
CA LEU A 66 -5.19 5.39 -4.46
C LEU A 66 -6.14 4.45 -5.21
N ASN A 67 -6.02 4.45 -6.53
CA ASN A 67 -6.82 3.59 -7.40
C ASN A 67 -6.24 2.18 -7.50
N ASP A 68 -4.92 2.08 -7.43
CA ASP A 68 -4.14 0.85 -7.59
C ASP A 68 -2.86 0.92 -6.76
N VAL A 69 -2.20 -0.23 -6.60
CA VAL A 69 -0.95 -0.35 -5.85
C VAL A 69 0.18 0.49 -6.46
N GLY A 70 0.26 0.59 -7.79
CA GLY A 70 1.28 1.39 -8.46
C GLY A 70 1.17 2.89 -8.16
N ALA A 71 -0.06 3.42 -8.08
CA ALA A 71 -0.34 4.79 -7.66
C ALA A 71 0.09 5.02 -6.21
N MET A 72 -0.13 4.03 -5.34
CA MET A 72 0.34 4.06 -3.95
C MET A 72 1.86 4.13 -3.88
N ILE A 73 2.57 3.26 -4.61
CA ILE A 73 4.04 3.24 -4.62
C ILE A 73 4.60 4.58 -5.12
N ARG A 74 4.09 5.11 -6.23
CA ARG A 74 4.51 6.42 -6.77
C ARG A 74 4.30 7.55 -5.77
N MET A 75 3.15 7.61 -5.12
CA MET A 75 2.85 8.60 -4.09
C MET A 75 3.83 8.48 -2.90
N LEU A 76 4.13 7.26 -2.45
CA LEU A 76 5.08 7.03 -1.37
C LEU A 76 6.49 7.47 -1.75
N MET A 77 6.95 7.17 -2.97
CA MET A 77 8.27 7.61 -3.46
C MET A 77 8.45 9.12 -3.48
N GLU A 78 7.39 9.90 -3.75
CA GLU A 78 7.44 11.36 -3.70
C GLU A 78 7.55 11.91 -2.27
N ARG A 79 7.18 11.11 -1.27
CA ARG A 79 7.05 11.50 0.14
C ARG A 79 8.19 10.99 1.01
N VAL A 80 8.73 9.83 0.67
CA VAL A 80 9.81 9.18 1.40
C VAL A 80 11.14 9.83 1.00
N PRO A 81 11.89 10.40 1.96
CA PRO A 81 13.12 11.16 1.68
C PRO A 81 14.25 10.36 0.98
#